data_AF-A0AAD9TI20-F1
#
_entry.id   AF-A0AAD9TI20-F1
#
_cell.length_a   1.000
_cell.length_b   1.000
_cell.length_c   1.000
_cell.angle_alpha   90.00
_cell.angle_beta   90.00
_cell.angle_gamma   90.00
#
_symmetry.space_group_name_H-M   'P 1'
#
loop_
_entity.id
_entity.type
_entity.pdbx_description
1 polymer ?
#
loop_
_entity_poly.entity_id
_entity_poly.type
_entity_poly.pdbx_seq_one_letter_code
_entity_poly.pdbx_strand_id
1 'polypeptide(L)'
;MIDSSKTSVYGGSCEELLVGDEEGERCVASIEDQIRIEMTIYEKFIMGMLTNFGSMALDRIHNTLKMFCVADPTYDKSLQQLQSFLSGLVSEEKLELRDGMYFLKK
;
A
#
# COMPACT_ATOMS: atom_id res chain seq x y z
N MET A 1 62.23 44.51 14.07
CA MET A 1 61.83 43.10 14.09
C MET A 1 60.82 42.87 12.95
N ILE A 2 60.91 41.69 12.36
CA ILE A 2 60.47 41.19 11.04
C ILE A 2 59.02 41.46 10.61
N ASP A 3 58.85 41.75 9.32
CA ASP A 3 57.61 41.82 8.53
C ASP A 3 57.00 40.42 8.32
N SER A 4 55.68 40.26 8.36
CA SER A 4 55.04 39.02 7.89
C SER A 4 53.59 39.24 7.44
N SER A 5 53.45 39.47 6.13
CA SER A 5 52.70 38.60 5.22
C SER A 5 51.21 38.31 5.49
N LYS A 6 50.41 39.05 4.73
CA LYS A 6 49.13 38.68 4.08
C LYS A 6 48.96 37.17 3.82
N THR A 7 47.90 36.55 4.35
CA THR A 7 47.21 35.45 3.66
C THR A 7 45.70 35.56 3.87
N SER A 8 45.01 35.57 2.73
CA SER A 8 43.56 35.55 2.57
C SER A 8 43.01 34.22 3.05
N VAL A 9 42.05 34.24 3.97
CA VAL A 9 41.23 33.07 4.29
C VAL A 9 39.85 33.28 3.70
N TYR A 10 39.56 32.44 2.72
CA TYR A 10 38.32 32.29 1.99
C TYR A 10 37.17 32.01 2.96
N GLY A 11 36.07 32.73 2.80
CA GLY A 11 34.85 32.52 3.57
C GLY A 11 34.20 31.17 3.28
N GLY A 12 33.48 30.66 4.27
CA GLY A 12 32.72 29.43 4.13
C GLY A 12 32.13 28.96 5.45
N SER A 13 31.15 29.71 5.95
CA SER A 13 30.04 29.30 6.82
C SER A 13 30.34 28.29 7.93
N CYS A 14 30.59 28.80 9.14
CA CYS A 14 30.51 28.01 10.36
C CYS A 14 29.08 27.50 10.58
N GLU A 15 29.01 26.20 10.83
CA GLU A 15 27.99 25.50 11.60
C GLU A 15 27.24 26.34 12.65
N GLU A 16 25.91 26.37 12.54
CA GLU A 16 25.04 26.21 13.70
C GLU A 16 24.08 25.06 13.39
N LEU A 17 24.43 23.91 13.94
CA LEU A 17 23.56 22.75 14.10
C LEU A 17 22.46 23.15 15.08
N LEU A 18 21.37 23.71 14.54
CA LEU A 18 20.12 23.80 15.28
C LEU A 18 19.56 22.38 15.39
N VAL A 19 19.84 21.76 16.53
CA VAL A 19 19.12 20.60 17.06
C VAL A 19 17.70 21.07 17.35
N GLY A 20 16.89 21.13 16.30
CA GLY A 20 15.44 21.24 16.37
C GLY A 20 14.87 19.84 16.27
N ASP A 21 14.57 19.28 17.44
CA ASP A 21 13.77 18.07 17.64
C ASP A 21 12.42 18.18 16.93
N GLU A 22 12.30 17.60 15.72
CA GLU A 22 11.03 17.25 15.07
C GLU A 22 11.17 15.93 14.27
N GLU A 23 11.79 14.92 14.91
CA GLU A 23 11.54 13.52 14.55
C GLU A 23 10.07 13.20 14.85
N GLY A 24 9.24 12.90 13.84
CA GLY A 24 7.94 12.26 14.15
C GLY A 24 6.88 12.15 13.07
N GLU A 25 6.80 13.01 12.05
CA GLU A 25 5.49 13.22 11.39
C GLU A 25 5.53 13.17 9.84
N ARG A 26 6.30 12.28 9.21
CA ARG A 26 6.25 12.12 7.73
C ARG A 26 6.18 10.69 7.16
N CYS A 27 6.36 9.64 7.96
CA CYS A 27 6.36 8.27 7.43
C CYS A 27 5.04 7.50 7.56
N VAL A 28 4.13 7.90 8.46
CA VAL A 28 2.87 7.15 8.71
C VAL A 28 1.84 7.30 7.59
N ALA A 29 1.66 8.51 7.05
CA ALA A 29 0.73 8.76 5.95
C ALA A 29 1.08 7.95 4.70
N SER A 30 2.38 7.79 4.37
CA SER A 30 2.79 7.10 3.15
C SER A 30 2.54 5.59 3.19
N ILE A 31 2.64 4.93 4.35
CA ILE A 31 2.44 3.48 4.47
C ILE A 31 0.94 3.17 4.51
N GLU A 32 0.16 3.96 5.25
CA GLU A 32 -1.29 3.79 5.32
C GLU A 32 -1.95 4.06 3.96
N ASP A 33 -1.52 5.09 3.23
CA ASP A 33 -2.03 5.36 1.89
C ASP A 33 -1.63 4.25 0.91
N GLN A 34 -0.41 3.71 1.00
CA GLN A 34 0.00 2.57 0.18
C GLN A 34 -0.90 1.36 0.45
N ILE A 35 -1.14 1.00 1.71
CA ILE A 35 -2.00 -0.13 2.11
C ILE A 35 -3.45 0.08 1.63
N ARG A 36 -3.97 1.31 1.69
CA ARG A 36 -5.32 1.64 1.19
C ARG A 36 -5.41 1.56 -0.33
N ILE A 37 -4.37 2.00 -1.04
CA ILE A 37 -4.27 1.88 -2.50
C ILE A 37 -4.25 0.39 -2.90
N GLU A 38 -3.44 -0.43 -2.23
CA GLU A 38 -3.38 -1.88 -2.46
C GLU A 38 -4.74 -2.56 -2.27
N MET A 39 -5.43 -2.27 -1.16
CA MET A 39 -6.76 -2.82 -0.91
C MET A 39 -7.78 -2.42 -1.97
N THR A 40 -7.70 -1.18 -2.47
CA THR A 40 -8.58 -0.69 -3.53
C THR A 40 -8.33 -1.42 -4.85
N ILE A 41 -7.06 -1.69 -5.19
CA ILE A 41 -6.70 -2.44 -6.40
C ILE A 41 -7.27 -3.87 -6.34
N TYR A 42 -7.11 -4.55 -5.21
CA TYR A 42 -7.66 -5.90 -5.03
C TYR A 42 -9.18 -5.91 -5.11
N GLU A 43 -9.87 -4.94 -4.49
CA GLU A 43 -11.33 -4.81 -4.61
C GLU A 43 -11.75 -4.70 -6.08
N LYS A 44 -11.17 -3.75 -6.82
CA LYS A 44 -11.52 -3.53 -8.24
C LYS A 44 -11.25 -4.77 -9.09
N PHE A 45 -10.15 -5.47 -8.84
CA PHE A 45 -9.81 -6.69 -9.55
C PHE A 45 -10.81 -7.81 -9.25
N ILE A 46 -11.18 -8.00 -7.98
CA ILE A 46 -12.19 -9.00 -7.56
C ILE A 46 -13.55 -8.69 -8.17
N MET A 47 -14.01 -7.44 -8.10
CA MET A 47 -15.25 -7.01 -8.74
C MET A 47 -15.20 -7.27 -10.25
N GLY A 48 -14.08 -6.97 -10.91
CA GLY A 48 -13.88 -7.26 -12.32
C GLY A 48 -13.97 -8.76 -12.63
N MET A 49 -13.33 -9.62 -11.83
CA MET A 49 -13.41 -11.07 -11.98
C MET A 49 -14.85 -11.57 -11.81
N LEU A 50 -15.55 -11.15 -10.77
CA LEU A 50 -16.93 -11.56 -10.52
C LEU A 50 -17.90 -10.98 -11.56
N THR A 51 -17.61 -9.82 -12.14
CA THR A 51 -18.40 -9.26 -13.26
C THR A 51 -18.27 -10.14 -14.51
N ASN A 52 -17.06 -10.64 -14.81
CA ASN A 52 -16.79 -11.43 -16.01
C ASN A 52 -17.18 -12.90 -15.86
N PHE A 53 -16.90 -13.52 -14.70
CA PHE A 53 -17.14 -14.94 -14.46
C PHE A 53 -18.44 -15.24 -13.71
N GLY A 54 -19.13 -14.21 -13.19
CA GLY A 54 -20.36 -14.31 -12.43
C GLY A 54 -20.14 -14.65 -10.95
N SER A 55 -19.59 -15.83 -10.66
CA SER A 55 -19.31 -16.26 -9.29
C SER A 55 -18.07 -17.14 -9.17
N MET A 56 -17.39 -17.03 -8.03
CA MET A 56 -16.14 -17.74 -7.79
C MET A 56 -16.01 -18.14 -6.31
N ALA A 57 -15.45 -19.33 -6.08
CA ALA A 57 -15.04 -19.77 -4.75
C ALA A 57 -13.82 -18.96 -4.26
N LEU A 58 -13.65 -18.91 -2.93
CA LEU A 58 -12.53 -18.24 -2.27
C LEU A 58 -11.17 -18.64 -2.87
N ASP A 59 -10.90 -19.94 -2.99
CA ASP A 59 -9.66 -20.48 -3.54
C ASP A 59 -9.41 -20.05 -4.98
N ARG A 60 -10.48 -19.97 -5.78
CA ARG A 60 -10.38 -19.57 -7.18
C ARG A 60 -10.04 -18.09 -7.29
N ILE A 61 -10.66 -17.24 -6.47
CA ILE A 61 -10.33 -15.80 -6.40
C ILE A 61 -8.86 -15.64 -5.97
N HIS A 62 -8.43 -16.37 -4.95
CA HIS A 62 -7.07 -16.34 -4.43
C HIS A 62 -6.01 -16.73 -5.49
N ASN A 63 -6.24 -17.84 -6.20
CA ASN A 63 -5.33 -18.30 -7.24
C ASN A 63 -5.27 -17.33 -8.43
N THR A 64 -6.40 -16.75 -8.82
CA THR A 64 -6.43 -15.74 -9.89
C THR A 64 -5.69 -14.47 -9.46
N LEU A 65 -5.86 -14.00 -8.22
CA LEU A 65 -5.07 -12.90 -7.70
C LEU A 65 -3.56 -13.21 -7.74
N LYS A 66 -3.14 -14.41 -7.33
CA LYS A 66 -1.73 -14.83 -7.44
C LYS A 66 -1.19 -14.87 -8.87
N MET A 67 -2.01 -15.24 -9.85
CA MET A 67 -1.58 -15.34 -11.25
C MET A 67 -1.50 -13.98 -11.95
N PHE A 68 -2.41 -13.05 -11.62
CA PHE A 68 -2.58 -11.81 -12.36
C PHE A 68 -2.13 -10.56 -11.60
N CYS A 69 -2.14 -10.55 -10.27
CA CYS A 69 -1.60 -9.48 -9.43
C CYS A 69 -0.13 -9.75 -9.07
N VAL A 70 0.71 -9.93 -10.09
CA VAL A 70 2.16 -10.19 -9.96
C VAL A 70 3.02 -8.92 -10.08
N ALA A 71 2.42 -7.81 -10.51
CA ALA A 71 3.07 -6.50 -10.62
C ALA A 71 2.69 -5.62 -9.42
N ASP A 72 3.51 -4.59 -9.13
CA ASP A 72 3.35 -3.70 -7.98
C ASP A 72 1.92 -3.13 -7.85
N PRO A 73 1.15 -3.48 -6.80
CA PRO A 73 1.53 -4.30 -5.64
C PRO A 73 1.39 -5.81 -5.89
N THR A 74 2.46 -6.56 -5.57
CA THR A 74 2.45 -8.02 -5.67
C THR A 74 1.51 -8.61 -4.64
N TYR A 75 0.63 -9.53 -5.06
CA TYR A 75 -0.28 -10.21 -4.15
C TYR A 75 0.46 -11.25 -3.29
N ASP A 76 0.64 -10.92 -2.01
CA ASP A 76 1.35 -11.71 -1.00
C ASP A 76 0.43 -12.19 0.15
N LYS A 77 -0.87 -11.92 0.05
CA LYS A 77 -1.83 -12.17 1.14
C LYS A 77 -2.14 -13.66 1.28
N SER A 78 -2.49 -14.09 2.49
CA SER A 78 -2.95 -15.45 2.76
C SER A 78 -4.42 -15.65 2.38
N LEU A 79 -4.84 -16.91 2.25
CA LEU A 79 -6.25 -17.25 1.99
C LEU A 79 -7.19 -16.67 3.08
N GLN A 80 -6.74 -16.71 4.34
CA GLN A 80 -7.49 -16.18 5.48
C GLN A 80 -7.62 -14.65 5.42
N GLN A 81 -6.54 -13.95 5.05
CA GLN A 81 -6.59 -12.49 4.87
C GLN A 81 -7.56 -12.10 3.74
N LEU A 82 -7.54 -12.84 2.63
CA LEU A 82 -8.52 -12.65 1.56
C LEU A 82 -9.95 -12.92 2.03
N GLN A 83 -10.17 -13.99 2.80
CA GLN A 83 -11.49 -14.31 3.32
C GLN A 83 -12.02 -13.18 4.21
N SER A 84 -11.19 -12.64 5.12
CA SER A 84 -11.55 -11.49 5.95
C SER A 84 -11.89 -10.27 5.11
N PHE A 85 -11.08 -9.99 4.08
CA PHE A 85 -11.32 -8.89 3.15
C PHE A 85 -12.65 -9.03 2.39
N LEU A 86 -12.93 -10.20 1.81
CA LEU A 86 -14.19 -10.49 1.13
C LEU A 86 -15.39 -10.44 2.08
N SER A 87 -15.20 -10.84 3.33
CA SER A 87 -16.24 -10.73 4.36
C SER A 87 -16.57 -9.27 4.68
N GLY A 88 -15.58 -8.38 4.63
CA GLY A 88 -15.78 -6.93 4.68
C GLY A 88 -16.65 -6.44 3.52
N LEU A 89 -16.35 -6.86 2.29
CA LEU A 89 -17.13 -6.51 1.10
C LEU A 89 -18.57 -7.07 1.13
N VAL A 90 -18.79 -8.24 1.76
CA VAL A 90 -20.14 -8.77 2.00
C VAL A 90 -20.89 -7.91 3.02
N SER A 91 -20.20 -7.47 4.07
CA SER A 91 -20.77 -6.58 5.10
C SER A 91 -21.10 -5.19 4.55
N GLU A 92 -20.30 -4.70 3.60
CA GLU A 92 -20.54 -3.46 2.83
C GLU A 92 -21.59 -3.62 1.72
N GLU A 93 -22.24 -4.79 1.62
CA GLU A 93 -23.25 -5.08 0.61
C GLU A 93 -22.75 -4.98 -0.85
N LYS A 94 -21.43 -5.06 -1.08
CA LYS A 94 -20.84 -5.14 -2.43
C LYS A 94 -20.86 -6.56 -2.99
N LEU A 95 -20.73 -7.56 -2.10
CA LEU A 95 -20.73 -8.98 -2.44
C LEU A 95 -21.83 -9.74 -1.68
N GLU A 96 -22.21 -10.90 -2.22
CA GLU A 96 -23.04 -11.90 -1.53
C GLU A 96 -22.27 -13.22 -1.47
N LEU A 97 -22.29 -13.89 -0.32
CA LEU A 97 -21.75 -15.24 -0.16
C LEU A 97 -22.91 -16.24 -0.14
N ARG A 98 -22.97 -17.12 -1.15
CA ARG A 98 -24.00 -18.16 -1.27
C ARG A 98 -23.36 -19.48 -1.65
N ASP A 99 -23.66 -20.55 -0.92
CA ASP A 99 -23.13 -21.90 -1.15
C ASP A 99 -21.59 -21.98 -1.29
N GLY A 100 -20.87 -21.15 -0.52
CA GLY A 100 -19.39 -21.07 -0.58
C GLY A 100 -18.83 -20.32 -1.79
N MET A 101 -19.70 -19.67 -2.59
CA MET A 101 -19.34 -18.89 -3.77
C MET A 101 -19.62 -17.41 -3.52
N TYR A 102 -18.69 -16.54 -3.94
CA TYR A 102 -18.88 -15.09 -3.90
C TYR A 102 -19.53 -14.61 -5.20
N PHE A 103 -20.51 -13.72 -5.05
CA PHE A 103 -21.26 -13.07 -6.12
C PHE A 103 -21.19 -11.57 -5.96
N LEU A 104 -21.28 -10.83 -7.07
CA LEU A 104 -21.59 -9.40 -6.97
C LEU A 104 -23.03 -9.23 -6.50
N LYS A 105 -23.20 -8.38 -5.50
CA LYS A 105 -24.53 -7.95 -5.07
C LYS A 105 -25.10 -6.99 -6.12
N LYS A 106 -26.36 -7.21 -6.49
CA LYS A 106 -27.10 -6.38 -7.45
C LYS A 106 -27.86 -5.27 -6.75
#